data_AF-A0ABD6C8D8-F1
#
_entry.id   AF-A0ABD6C8D8-F1
#
_cell.length_a   1.000
_cell.length_b   1.000
_cell.length_c   1.000
_cell.angle_alpha   90.00
_cell.angle_beta   90.00
_cell.angle_gamma   90.00
#
_symmetry.space_group_name_H-M   'P 1'
#
loop_
_entity.id
_entity.type
_entity.pdbx_description
1 polymer ?
#
loop_
_entity_poly.entity_id
_entity_poly.type
_entity_poly.pdbx_seq_one_letter_code
_entity_poly.pdbx_strand_id
1 'polypeptide(L)'
;MQEFVAENLEYYGETQGVLPERLDAFGEQYREQGYLTREQLYDVAYESSTRSAYHVESNPEARCREVTANVLTVDGDFSKIQLITGLSGFKAPTASCVLAALDPERHAVVDTRVWASLDRLDYLDGRKESFDAADYVTMIEPIRAIAADTDYTAAEVGYALFAYDDKVREGTLH
;
A
#
# COMPACT_ATOMS: atom_id res chain seq x y z
N MET A 1 -4.01 17.52 -12.18
CA MET A 1 -3.84 16.51 -11.13
C MET A 1 -4.78 16.70 -9.96
N GLN A 2 -4.91 17.90 -9.37
CA GLN A 2 -5.85 18.14 -8.25
C GLN A 2 -7.26 17.59 -8.50
N GLU A 3 -7.91 18.00 -9.60
CA GLU A 3 -9.26 17.54 -9.96
C GLU A 3 -9.32 16.03 -10.19
N PHE A 4 -8.32 15.46 -10.87
CA PHE A 4 -8.20 14.01 -11.06
C PHE A 4 -8.18 13.25 -9.72
N VAL A 5 -7.36 13.70 -8.77
CA VAL A 5 -7.25 13.04 -7.46
C VAL A 5 -8.58 13.17 -6.71
N ALA A 6 -9.18 14.36 -6.68
CA ALA A 6 -10.45 14.62 -6.00
C ALA A 6 -11.60 13.74 -6.53
N GLU A 7 -11.81 13.70 -7.84
CA GLU A 7 -12.89 12.92 -8.47
C GLU A 7 -12.75 11.42 -8.22
N ASN A 8 -11.53 10.90 -8.29
CA ASN A 8 -11.30 9.47 -8.08
C ASN A 8 -11.30 9.09 -6.59
N LEU A 9 -10.92 9.99 -5.67
CA LEU A 9 -11.11 9.79 -4.24
C LEU A 9 -12.59 9.75 -3.84
N GLU A 10 -13.42 10.62 -4.42
CA GLU A 10 -14.86 10.56 -4.20
C GLU A 10 -15.42 9.21 -4.67
N TYR A 11 -14.99 8.74 -5.84
CA TYR A 11 -15.37 7.43 -6.36
C TYR A 11 -14.79 6.25 -5.54
N TYR A 12 -13.65 6.43 -4.87
CA TYR A 12 -12.98 5.35 -4.13
C TYR A 12 -13.89 4.67 -3.10
N GLY A 13 -14.81 5.43 -2.48
CA GLY A 13 -15.80 4.90 -1.54
C GLY A 13 -16.79 3.90 -2.15
N GLU A 14 -16.92 3.86 -3.47
CA GLU A 14 -17.75 2.90 -4.21
C GLU A 14 -16.97 1.63 -4.62
N THR A 15 -15.65 1.59 -4.40
CA THR A 15 -14.77 0.50 -4.81
C THR A 15 -14.68 -0.61 -3.75
N GLN A 16 -13.91 -1.66 -4.05
CA GLN A 16 -13.54 -2.72 -3.10
C GLN A 16 -12.08 -2.56 -2.61
N GLY A 17 -11.55 -1.34 -2.65
CA GLY A 17 -10.23 -1.02 -2.10
C GLY A 17 -10.17 -1.17 -0.58
N VAL A 18 -8.95 -1.09 -0.04
CA VAL A 18 -8.73 -1.08 1.42
C VAL A 18 -9.42 0.11 2.06
N LEU A 19 -10.02 -0.09 3.24
CA LEU A 19 -10.72 0.99 3.95
C LEU A 19 -9.71 1.96 4.60
N PRO A 20 -9.70 3.26 4.25
CA PRO A 20 -8.72 4.21 4.79
C PRO A 20 -8.76 4.29 6.31
N GLU A 21 -9.96 4.35 6.90
CA GLU A 21 -10.13 4.44 8.36
C GLU A 21 -9.59 3.19 9.10
N ARG A 22 -9.58 2.02 8.45
CA ARG A 22 -8.97 0.82 9.02
C ARG A 22 -7.44 0.93 9.04
N LEU A 23 -6.85 1.41 7.94
CA LEU A 23 -5.41 1.64 7.87
C LEU A 23 -4.96 2.72 8.85
N ASP A 24 -5.74 3.78 9.03
CA ASP A 24 -5.45 4.83 10.01
C ASP A 24 -5.42 4.27 11.44
N ALA A 25 -6.42 3.47 11.81
CA ALA A 25 -6.47 2.81 13.11
C ALA A 25 -5.27 1.87 13.35
N PHE A 26 -4.84 1.12 12.33
CA PHE A 26 -3.62 0.32 12.44
C PHE A 26 -2.37 1.19 12.57
N GLY A 27 -2.32 2.30 11.84
CA GLY A 27 -1.23 3.27 11.90
C GLY A 27 -1.06 3.87 13.28
N GLU A 28 -2.15 4.29 13.92
CA GLU A 28 -2.16 4.82 15.28
C GLU A 28 -1.58 3.79 16.27
N GLN A 29 -2.11 2.57 16.26
CA GLN A 29 -1.62 1.49 17.11
C GLN A 29 -0.13 1.20 16.87
N TYR A 30 0.29 1.17 15.61
CA TYR A 30 1.68 0.90 15.25
C TYR A 30 2.61 1.99 15.79
N ARG A 31 2.25 3.26 15.61
CA ARG A 31 3.05 4.40 16.10
C ARG A 31 3.11 4.44 17.62
N GLU A 32 2.03 4.13 18.32
CA GLU A 32 1.98 4.10 19.79
C GLU A 32 2.76 2.92 20.37
N GLN A 33 2.65 1.74 19.76
CA GLN A 33 3.24 0.50 20.26
C GLN A 33 4.70 0.31 19.84
N GLY A 34 5.11 0.90 18.72
CA GLY A 34 6.44 0.76 18.14
C GLY A 34 6.68 -0.56 17.41
N TYR A 35 5.65 -1.39 17.26
CA TYR A 35 5.68 -2.66 16.51
C TYR A 35 4.24 -3.14 16.25
N LEU A 36 4.07 -4.06 15.29
CA LEU A 36 2.82 -4.80 15.11
C LEU A 36 2.97 -6.25 15.58
N THR A 37 1.94 -6.74 16.24
CA THR A 37 1.79 -8.16 16.58
C THR A 37 1.40 -8.98 15.35
N ARG A 38 1.50 -10.31 15.44
CA ARG A 38 1.05 -11.20 14.37
C ARG A 38 -0.44 -11.06 14.08
N GLU A 39 -1.26 -10.86 15.12
CA GLU A 39 -2.71 -10.66 14.99
C GLU A 39 -3.01 -9.35 14.24
N GLN A 40 -2.40 -8.24 14.63
CA GLN A 40 -2.56 -6.97 13.90
C GLN A 40 -2.06 -7.06 12.45
N LEU A 41 -0.95 -7.76 12.18
CA LEU A 41 -0.49 -8.01 10.82
C LEU A 41 -1.45 -8.89 10.01
N TYR A 42 -2.08 -9.87 10.66
CA TYR A 42 -3.12 -10.68 10.03
C TYR A 42 -4.30 -9.79 9.63
N ASP A 43 -4.75 -8.90 10.52
CA ASP A 43 -5.85 -7.99 10.25
C ASP A 43 -5.53 -7.02 9.10
N VAL A 44 -4.33 -6.41 9.09
CA VAL A 44 -3.86 -5.57 7.98
C VAL A 44 -3.85 -6.36 6.67
N ALA A 45 -3.32 -7.59 6.68
CA ALA A 45 -3.29 -8.42 5.49
C ALA A 45 -4.69 -8.80 5.03
N TYR A 46 -5.63 -9.06 5.95
CA TYR A 46 -7.01 -9.43 5.66
C TYR A 46 -7.78 -8.33 4.96
N GLU A 47 -7.57 -7.06 5.35
CA GLU A 47 -8.16 -5.89 4.66
C GLU A 47 -7.73 -5.83 3.18
N SER A 48 -6.50 -6.22 2.85
CA SER A 48 -6.01 -6.21 1.46
C SER A 48 -6.31 -7.51 0.69
N SER A 49 -6.25 -8.66 1.36
CA SER A 49 -6.41 -9.98 0.75
C SER A 49 -6.57 -11.06 1.81
N THR A 50 -7.76 -11.66 1.86
CA THR A 50 -8.04 -12.81 2.73
C THR A 50 -7.08 -13.98 2.52
N ARG A 51 -6.59 -14.20 1.28
CA ARG A 51 -5.61 -15.27 0.98
C ARG A 51 -4.25 -14.97 1.60
N SER A 52 -3.79 -13.72 1.54
CA SER A 52 -2.53 -13.31 2.17
C SER A 52 -2.59 -13.46 3.70
N ALA A 53 -3.73 -13.12 4.31
CA ALA A 53 -3.90 -13.17 5.77
C ALA A 53 -3.59 -14.54 6.38
N TYR A 54 -4.10 -15.63 5.78
CA TYR A 54 -3.82 -16.99 6.30
C TYR A 54 -2.33 -17.35 6.30
N HIS A 55 -1.54 -16.80 5.38
CA HIS A 55 -0.10 -17.02 5.39
C HIS A 55 0.60 -16.32 6.56
N VAL A 56 0.01 -15.26 7.13
CA VAL A 56 0.57 -14.50 8.26
C VAL A 56 0.65 -15.34 9.53
N GLU A 57 -0.30 -16.26 9.74
CA GLU A 57 -0.37 -17.11 10.92
C GLU A 57 0.88 -17.98 11.11
N SER A 58 1.56 -18.33 10.02
CA SER A 58 2.80 -19.12 10.02
C SER A 58 4.04 -18.35 10.51
N ASN A 59 3.98 -17.02 10.61
CA ASN A 59 5.09 -16.24 11.11
C ASN A 59 5.23 -16.41 12.64
N PRO A 60 6.45 -16.54 13.18
CA PRO A 60 6.67 -16.44 14.62
C PRO A 60 6.32 -15.05 15.13
N GLU A 61 5.59 -14.95 16.25
CA GLU A 61 5.18 -13.66 16.83
C GLU A 61 6.36 -12.74 17.12
N ALA A 62 7.45 -13.28 17.65
CA ALA A 62 8.66 -12.51 17.93
C ALA A 62 9.24 -11.88 16.65
N ARG A 63 9.21 -12.61 15.52
CA ARG A 63 9.69 -12.12 14.23
C ARG A 63 8.81 -10.98 13.70
N CYS A 64 7.49 -11.11 13.83
CA CYS A 64 6.57 -10.03 13.45
C CYS A 64 6.90 -8.72 14.17
N ARG A 65 7.09 -8.79 15.49
CA ARG A 65 7.44 -7.63 16.31
C ARG A 65 8.81 -7.07 15.93
N GLU A 66 9.81 -7.94 15.78
CA GLU A 66 11.18 -7.53 15.42
C GLU A 66 11.23 -6.84 14.05
N VAL A 67 10.64 -7.44 13.01
CA VAL A 67 10.62 -6.88 11.66
C VAL A 67 9.95 -5.52 11.63
N THR A 68 8.79 -5.39 12.27
CA THR A 68 8.04 -4.13 12.28
C THR A 68 8.72 -3.06 13.13
N ALA A 69 9.30 -3.41 14.28
CA ALA A 69 10.15 -2.48 15.03
C ALA A 69 11.35 -1.99 14.18
N ASN A 70 11.97 -2.86 13.39
CA ASN A 70 13.08 -2.50 12.52
C ASN A 70 12.65 -1.56 11.37
N VAL A 71 11.42 -1.66 10.86
CA VAL A 71 10.90 -0.75 9.81
C VAL A 71 10.90 0.72 10.28
N LEU A 72 10.71 0.96 11.58
CA LEU A 72 10.76 2.30 12.16
C LEU A 72 12.18 2.90 12.19
N THR A 73 13.21 2.05 12.17
CA THR A 73 14.60 2.48 12.37
C THR A 73 15.41 2.53 11.08
N VAL A 74 15.04 1.75 10.06
CA VAL A 74 15.75 1.74 8.79
C VAL A 74 15.34 2.89 7.89
N ASP A 75 16.32 3.42 7.16
CA ASP A 75 16.11 4.42 6.13
C ASP A 75 15.90 3.81 4.74
N GLY A 76 15.17 4.53 3.90
CA GLY A 76 14.94 4.19 2.50
C GLY A 76 13.74 3.26 2.28
N ASP A 77 12.96 3.58 1.25
CA ASP A 77 11.72 2.88 0.93
C ASP A 77 11.97 1.40 0.58
N PHE A 78 13.03 1.12 -0.18
CA PHE A 78 13.45 -0.24 -0.53
C PHE A 78 13.69 -1.09 0.73
N SER A 79 14.46 -0.58 1.69
CA SER A 79 14.78 -1.31 2.92
C SER A 79 13.52 -1.58 3.73
N LYS A 80 12.66 -0.58 3.88
CA LYS A 80 11.40 -0.68 4.64
C LYS A 80 10.46 -1.73 4.06
N ILE A 81 10.20 -1.65 2.75
CA ILE A 81 9.29 -2.60 2.10
C ILE A 81 9.92 -4.01 2.09
N GLN A 82 11.23 -4.12 1.86
CA GLN A 82 11.93 -5.40 1.81
C GLN A 82 11.93 -6.14 3.17
N LEU A 83 11.99 -5.40 4.28
CA LEU A 83 11.84 -6.00 5.62
C LEU A 83 10.48 -6.68 5.77
N ILE A 84 9.40 -5.97 5.39
CA ILE A 84 8.03 -6.46 5.54
C ILE A 84 7.79 -7.63 4.60
N THR A 85 8.31 -7.59 3.37
CA THR A 85 8.15 -8.71 2.41
C THR A 85 8.89 -9.98 2.81
N GLY A 86 9.78 -9.91 3.81
CA GLY A 86 10.35 -11.09 4.46
C GLY A 86 9.36 -11.88 5.34
N LEU A 87 8.18 -11.32 5.65
CA LEU A 87 7.12 -12.00 6.39
C LEU A 87 6.21 -12.79 5.45
N SER A 88 5.84 -14.00 5.87
CA SER A 88 4.87 -14.81 5.13
C SER A 88 3.53 -14.09 5.05
N GLY A 89 2.92 -14.04 3.86
CA GLY A 89 1.69 -13.28 3.59
C GLY A 89 1.91 -11.85 3.09
N PHE A 90 3.14 -11.34 3.09
CA PHE A 90 3.43 -9.97 2.67
C PHE A 90 4.20 -9.93 1.34
N LYS A 91 3.48 -9.86 0.22
CA LYS A 91 4.08 -9.36 -1.03
C LYS A 91 4.04 -7.83 -1.04
N ALA A 92 4.74 -7.19 -1.98
CA ALA A 92 4.82 -5.73 -2.04
C ALA A 92 3.46 -5.02 -1.92
N PRO A 93 2.34 -5.49 -2.54
CA PRO A 93 1.04 -4.87 -2.33
C PRO A 93 0.53 -4.90 -0.88
N THR A 94 0.52 -6.07 -0.25
CA THR A 94 0.10 -6.20 1.16
C THR A 94 1.09 -5.51 2.11
N ALA A 95 2.39 -5.55 1.80
CA ALA A 95 3.42 -4.85 2.57
C ALA A 95 3.27 -3.33 2.50
N SER A 96 2.83 -2.79 1.37
CA SER A 96 2.57 -1.36 1.20
C SER A 96 1.46 -0.84 2.11
N CYS A 97 0.49 -1.68 2.48
CA CYS A 97 -0.56 -1.34 3.46
C CYS A 97 0.04 -0.98 4.82
N VAL A 98 1.08 -1.72 5.26
CA VAL A 98 1.77 -1.45 6.53
C VAL A 98 2.52 -0.13 6.49
N LEU A 99 3.17 0.20 5.35
CA LEU A 99 3.88 1.47 5.21
C LEU A 99 2.92 2.66 5.09
N ALA A 100 1.84 2.52 4.32
CA ALA A 100 0.81 3.54 4.20
C ALA A 100 0.11 3.83 5.54
N ALA A 101 -0.20 2.79 6.32
CA ALA A 101 -0.72 2.95 7.67
C ALA A 101 0.27 3.70 8.59
N LEU A 102 1.56 3.36 8.51
CA LEU A 102 2.61 3.96 9.34
C LEU A 102 2.81 5.46 9.05
N ASP A 103 2.89 5.84 7.78
CA ASP A 103 3.21 7.21 7.34
C ASP A 103 2.51 7.50 5.99
N PRO A 104 1.21 7.88 6.02
CA PRO A 104 0.38 8.06 4.82
C PRO A 104 0.80 9.27 3.98
N GLU A 105 1.49 10.24 4.59
CA GLU A 105 2.07 11.38 3.89
C GLU A 105 3.14 10.95 2.87
N ARG A 106 3.90 9.91 3.21
CA ARG A 106 5.02 9.43 2.40
C ARG A 106 4.74 8.12 1.68
N HIS A 107 3.78 7.32 2.11
CA HIS A 107 3.57 5.99 1.58
C HIS A 107 2.14 5.79 1.10
N ALA A 108 2.00 4.94 0.09
CA ALA A 108 0.74 4.60 -0.53
C ALA A 108 0.57 3.09 -0.60
N VAL A 109 -0.69 2.66 -0.60
CA VAL A 109 -1.04 1.28 -0.97
C VAL A 109 -0.91 1.15 -2.48
N VAL A 110 -0.18 0.13 -2.94
CA VAL A 110 0.09 -0.08 -4.36
C VAL A 110 -0.24 -1.51 -4.77
N ASP A 111 -0.72 -1.69 -6.00
CA ASP A 111 -1.02 -2.99 -6.58
C ASP A 111 -1.02 -2.90 -8.11
N THR A 112 -1.54 -3.95 -8.77
CA THR A 112 -1.71 -4.00 -10.23
C THR A 112 -2.56 -2.85 -10.78
N ARG A 113 -3.56 -2.38 -10.01
CA ARG A 113 -4.46 -1.32 -10.44
C ARG A 113 -3.76 0.03 -10.37
N VAL A 114 -3.02 0.29 -9.29
CA VAL A 114 -2.19 1.48 -9.16
C VAL A 114 -1.13 1.54 -10.26
N TRP A 115 -0.44 0.42 -10.54
CA TRP A 115 0.50 0.35 -11.66
C TRP A 115 -0.16 0.68 -13.00
N ALA A 116 -1.31 0.06 -13.29
CA ALA A 116 -2.04 0.31 -14.54
C ALA A 116 -2.50 1.77 -14.69
N SER A 117 -2.84 2.44 -13.58
CA SER A 117 -3.16 3.87 -13.59
C SER A 117 -1.94 4.73 -13.88
N LEU A 118 -0.80 4.42 -13.26
CA LEU A 118 0.46 5.12 -13.53
C LEU A 118 0.93 4.93 -14.98
N ASP A 119 0.75 3.75 -15.55
CA ASP A 119 1.01 3.45 -16.97
C ASP A 119 0.12 4.29 -17.90
N ARG A 120 -1.19 4.35 -17.65
CA ARG A 120 -2.13 5.17 -18.44
C ARG A 120 -1.88 6.68 -18.35
N LEU A 121 -1.23 7.12 -17.28
CA LEU A 121 -0.86 8.51 -17.05
C LEU A 121 0.56 8.82 -17.52
N ASP A 122 1.20 7.90 -18.25
CA ASP A 122 2.56 8.03 -18.80
C ASP A 122 3.67 8.20 -17.73
N TYR A 123 3.44 7.76 -16.49
CA TYR A 123 4.46 7.74 -15.43
C TYR A 123 5.30 6.46 -15.43
N LEU A 124 4.71 5.35 -15.88
CA LEU A 124 5.34 4.03 -15.97
C LEU A 124 5.08 3.44 -17.35
N ASP A 125 5.84 2.41 -17.70
CA ASP A 125 5.69 1.73 -18.98
C ASP A 125 5.38 0.23 -18.79
N GLY A 126 4.31 -0.20 -19.46
CA GLY A 126 3.99 -1.60 -19.69
C GLY A 126 3.12 -2.23 -18.62
N ARG A 127 2.57 -3.42 -18.93
CA ARG A 127 1.73 -4.19 -18.00
C ARG A 127 2.56 -4.99 -17.03
N LYS A 128 2.09 -5.04 -15.78
CA LYS A 128 2.73 -5.82 -14.72
C LYS A 128 1.71 -6.29 -13.69
N GLU A 129 1.86 -7.53 -13.23
CA GLU A 129 0.89 -8.19 -12.32
C GLU A 129 1.55 -8.75 -11.05
N SER A 130 2.86 -8.63 -10.93
CA SER A 130 3.62 -9.08 -9.77
C SER A 130 4.68 -8.04 -9.43
N PHE A 131 4.84 -7.78 -8.14
CA PHE A 131 5.61 -6.66 -7.63
C PHE A 131 6.55 -7.11 -6.52
N ASP A 132 7.79 -6.66 -6.60
CA ASP A 132 8.80 -6.77 -5.56
C ASP A 132 9.08 -5.42 -4.88
N ALA A 133 10.13 -5.36 -4.05
CA ALA A 133 10.53 -4.16 -3.33
C ALA A 133 11.03 -3.04 -4.26
N ALA A 134 11.68 -3.37 -5.37
CA ALA A 134 12.13 -2.36 -6.34
C ALA A 134 10.93 -1.77 -7.08
N ASP A 135 9.97 -2.62 -7.45
CA ASP A 135 8.73 -2.17 -8.09
C ASP A 135 7.91 -1.23 -7.19
N TYR A 136 7.90 -1.48 -5.87
CA TYR A 136 7.31 -0.56 -4.90
C TYR A 136 7.96 0.83 -4.96
N VAL A 137 9.30 0.89 -4.99
CA VAL A 137 10.04 2.16 -5.10
C VAL A 137 9.70 2.87 -6.42
N THR A 138 9.67 2.13 -7.52
CA THR A 138 9.26 2.66 -8.84
C THR A 138 7.86 3.26 -8.83
N MET A 139 6.90 2.67 -8.09
CA MET A 139 5.55 3.23 -7.98
C MET A 139 5.45 4.41 -7.02
N ILE A 140 6.19 4.40 -5.90
CA ILE A 140 6.01 5.44 -4.86
C ILE A 140 6.56 6.80 -5.28
N GLU A 141 7.57 6.84 -6.14
CA GLU A 141 8.15 8.08 -6.66
C GLU A 141 7.14 8.97 -7.42
N PRO A 142 6.44 8.49 -8.47
CA PRO A 142 5.44 9.30 -9.16
C PRO A 142 4.23 9.60 -8.27
N ILE A 143 3.85 8.70 -7.37
CA ILE A 143 2.77 8.95 -6.40
C ILE A 143 3.10 10.15 -5.51
N ARG A 144 4.33 10.23 -4.98
CA ARG A 144 4.78 11.38 -4.19
C ARG A 144 4.90 12.65 -5.02
N ALA A 145 5.26 12.56 -6.30
CA ALA A 145 5.29 13.72 -7.19
C ALA A 145 3.87 14.29 -7.36
N ILE A 146 2.87 13.44 -7.60
CA ILE A 146 1.47 13.85 -7.68
C ILE A 146 1.00 14.45 -6.34
N ALA A 147 1.35 13.82 -5.21
CA ALA A 147 1.03 14.34 -3.89
C ALA A 147 1.64 15.73 -3.66
N ALA A 148 2.91 15.95 -4.07
CA ALA A 148 3.57 17.25 -3.95
C ALA A 148 2.95 18.34 -4.84
N ASP A 149 2.34 17.96 -5.97
CA ASP A 149 1.65 18.85 -6.90
C ASP A 149 0.17 19.07 -6.53
N THR A 150 -0.30 18.45 -5.44
CA THR A 150 -1.69 18.53 -4.97
C THR A 150 -1.75 18.76 -3.46
N ASP A 151 -2.96 18.97 -2.94
CA ASP A 151 -3.18 19.08 -1.48
C ASP A 151 -3.45 17.72 -0.80
N TYR A 152 -3.09 16.61 -1.46
CA TYR A 152 -3.40 15.25 -1.02
C TYR A 152 -2.14 14.50 -0.59
N THR A 153 -2.30 13.61 0.39
CA THR A 153 -1.26 12.70 0.87
C THR A 153 -0.89 11.65 -0.18
N ALA A 154 0.27 11.02 -0.05
CA ALA A 154 0.65 9.89 -0.91
C ALA A 154 -0.37 8.74 -0.84
N ALA A 155 -0.91 8.45 0.33
CA ALA A 155 -1.95 7.44 0.52
C ALA A 155 -3.22 7.78 -0.28
N GLU A 156 -3.71 9.02 -0.19
CA GLU A 156 -4.88 9.48 -0.94
C GLU A 156 -4.67 9.43 -2.45
N VAL A 157 -3.48 9.82 -2.93
CA VAL A 157 -3.14 9.65 -4.35
C VAL A 157 -3.16 8.17 -4.74
N GLY A 158 -2.66 7.27 -3.90
CA GLY A 158 -2.74 5.83 -4.11
C GLY A 158 -4.18 5.33 -4.26
N TYR A 159 -5.08 5.76 -3.38
CA TYR A 159 -6.52 5.44 -3.46
C TYR A 159 -7.16 5.98 -4.74
N ALA A 160 -6.85 7.22 -5.12
CA ALA A 160 -7.32 7.81 -6.36
C ALA A 160 -6.87 7.02 -7.60
N LEU A 161 -5.60 6.60 -7.64
CA LEU A 161 -5.05 5.79 -8.72
C LEU A 161 -5.72 4.41 -8.78
N PHE A 162 -5.96 3.78 -7.63
CA PHE A 162 -6.71 2.52 -7.58
C PHE A 162 -8.13 2.69 -8.15
N ALA A 163 -8.86 3.72 -7.70
CA ALA A 163 -10.21 4.04 -8.14
C ALA A 163 -10.29 4.37 -9.63
N TYR A 164 -9.29 5.08 -10.16
CA TYR A 164 -9.23 5.40 -11.58
C TYR A 164 -9.21 4.14 -12.44
N ASP A 165 -8.33 3.17 -12.12
CA ASP A 165 -8.31 1.90 -12.85
C ASP A 165 -9.61 1.10 -12.63
N ASP A 166 -10.18 1.09 -11.43
CA ASP A 166 -11.47 0.44 -11.18
C ASP A 166 -12.59 0.98 -12.07
N LYS A 167 -12.60 2.29 -12.30
CA LYS A 167 -13.60 2.98 -13.13
C LYS A 167 -13.43 2.75 -14.63
N VAL A 168 -12.19 2.74 -15.13
CA VAL A 168 -11.91 2.77 -16.58
C VAL A 168 -11.46 1.43 -17.16
N ARG A 169 -11.18 0.43 -16.33
CA ARG A 169 -10.72 -0.87 -16.79
C ARG A 169 -11.81 -1.59 -17.60
N GLU A 170 -11.45 -1.99 -18.81
CA GLU A 170 -12.24 -2.92 -19.61
C GLU A 170 -11.75 -4.36 -19.36
N GLY A 171 -12.63 -5.24 -18.89
CA GLY A 171 -12.33 -6.66 -18.63
C GLY A 171 -11.91 -6.99 -17.19
N THR A 172 -11.76 -8.28 -16.89
CA THR A 172 -11.29 -8.77 -15.57
C THR A 172 -9.76 -8.78 -15.51
N LEU A 173 -9.20 -8.92 -14.31
CA LEU A 173 -7.75 -9.16 -14.08
C LEU A 173 -7.34 -10.56 -14.61
N HIS A 174 -7.51 -10.83 -15.91
CA HIS A 174 -7.20 -12.11 -16.57
C HIS A 174 -6.71 -11.92 -18.00
#